data_AF-A0A0G1ND21-F1
#
_entry.id   AF-A0A0G1ND21-F1
#
_cell.length_a   1.000
_cell.length_b   1.000
_cell.length_c   1.000
_cell.angle_alpha   90.00
_cell.angle_beta   90.00
_cell.angle_gamma   90.00
#
_symmetry.space_group_name_H-M   'P 1'
#
loop_
_entity.id
_entity.type
_entity.pdbx_description
1 polymer ?
#
loop_
_entity_poly.entity_id
_entity_poly.type
_entity_poly.pdbx_seq_one_letter_code
_entity_poly.pdbx_strand_id
1 'polypeptide(L)'
;MFQHNLRLLPPGDKVEAMKSYLLFSFVVLFSFLSLIFTPLIQARIGVGVGTGKIQLDESLKPGTLYQLPSVTVVNTGDEGGEYILDVTYHEQQPAMRPDRAWFTFQPANFNLEPGEAKIVEVMLTLPIKTVPGDYFAYLEARPTATVNNPEGATIGVAAASKLYFTVAPASVLQGLYYRGLSLWNQYQPWPPIIIGAAGILVLLRLARNFISLNVSLKQKPSVTDKPDNEK
;
A
#
# COMPACT_ATOMS: atom_id res chain seq x y z
N MET A 1 42.61 27.67 -48.55
CA MET A 1 42.13 28.51 -49.68
C MET A 1 42.03 30.01 -49.36
N PHE A 2 42.01 30.46 -48.10
CA PHE A 2 41.77 31.89 -47.77
C PHE A 2 43.01 32.80 -47.61
N GLN A 3 44.22 32.24 -47.47
CA GLN A 3 45.43 33.05 -47.24
C GLN A 3 45.91 33.86 -48.46
N HIS A 4 45.40 33.58 -49.67
CA HIS A 4 45.87 34.24 -50.89
C HIS A 4 45.22 35.60 -51.17
N ASN A 5 44.08 35.93 -50.53
CA ASN A 5 43.34 37.18 -50.80
C ASN A 5 43.70 38.37 -49.89
N LEU A 6 44.55 38.20 -48.87
CA LEU A 6 44.90 39.27 -47.93
C LEU A 6 46.04 40.19 -48.41
N ARG A 7 46.64 39.91 -49.56
CA ARG A 7 47.85 40.64 -50.03
C ARG A 7 47.56 42.02 -50.63
N LEU A 8 46.34 42.27 -51.11
CA LEU A 8 45.99 43.45 -51.94
C LEU A 8 45.27 44.60 -51.19
N LEU A 9 45.06 44.51 -49.88
CA LEU A 9 44.39 45.57 -49.12
C LEU A 9 45.37 46.68 -48.67
N PRO A 10 44.93 47.97 -48.61
CA PRO A 10 45.73 49.06 -48.04
C PRO A 10 46.02 48.80 -46.54
N PRO A 11 47.11 49.37 -45.99
CA PRO A 11 47.60 49.02 -44.65
C PRO A 11 46.60 49.30 -43.51
N GLY A 12 45.68 50.25 -43.68
CA GLY A 12 44.59 50.51 -42.72
C GLY A 12 43.55 49.39 -42.64
N ASP A 13 43.08 48.90 -43.80
CA ASP A 13 42.03 47.89 -43.90
C ASP A 13 42.49 46.49 -43.45
N LYS A 14 43.79 46.21 -43.49
CA LYS A 14 44.37 44.94 -42.99
C LYS A 14 44.20 44.80 -41.47
N VAL A 15 44.28 45.90 -40.73
CA VAL A 15 44.13 45.90 -39.27
C VAL A 15 42.67 45.65 -38.89
N GLU A 16 41.72 46.23 -39.61
CA GLU A 16 40.29 46.01 -39.37
C GLU A 16 39.86 44.59 -39.75
N ALA A 17 40.32 44.08 -40.89
CA ALA A 17 40.06 42.69 -41.29
C ALA A 17 40.62 41.68 -40.27
N MET A 18 41.84 41.90 -39.75
CA MET A 18 42.45 41.03 -38.74
C MET A 18 41.70 41.06 -37.40
N LYS A 19 41.22 42.22 -36.97
CA LYS A 19 40.36 42.34 -35.77
C LYS A 19 39.05 41.58 -35.94
N SER A 20 38.40 41.70 -37.09
CA SER A 20 37.15 40.98 -37.39
C SER A 20 37.36 39.45 -37.38
N TYR A 21 38.46 38.95 -37.94
CA TYR A 21 38.81 37.52 -37.88
C TYR A 21 39.12 37.03 -36.47
N LEU A 22 39.87 37.80 -35.67
CA LEU A 22 40.16 37.45 -34.27
C LEU A 22 38.87 37.42 -33.44
N LEU A 23 37.98 38.39 -33.64
CA LEU A 23 36.70 38.47 -32.94
C LEU A 23 35.78 37.31 -33.36
N PHE A 24 35.73 36.98 -34.64
CA PHE A 24 34.99 35.81 -35.13
C PHE A 24 35.55 34.50 -34.58
N SER A 25 36.87 34.31 -34.62
CA SER A 25 37.52 33.12 -34.07
C SER A 25 37.28 32.98 -32.56
N PHE A 26 37.27 34.10 -31.82
CA PHE A 26 36.97 34.11 -30.39
C PHE A 26 35.52 33.73 -30.11
N VAL A 27 34.56 34.26 -30.87
CA VAL A 27 33.14 33.90 -30.75
C VAL A 27 32.90 32.41 -31.06
N VAL A 28 33.53 31.89 -32.11
CA VAL A 28 33.44 30.46 -32.46
C VAL A 28 34.05 29.58 -31.37
N LEU A 29 35.23 29.94 -30.85
CA LEU A 29 35.89 29.20 -29.78
C LEU A 29 35.07 29.23 -28.48
N PHE A 30 34.52 30.39 -28.11
CA PHE A 30 33.69 30.55 -26.92
C PHE A 30 32.37 29.76 -27.03
N SER A 31 31.75 29.77 -28.22
CA SER A 31 30.57 28.94 -28.50
C SER A 31 30.90 27.46 -28.37
N PHE A 32 32.01 26.99 -28.96
CA PHE A 32 32.44 25.60 -28.85
C PHE A 32 32.75 25.18 -27.41
N LEU A 33 33.38 26.07 -26.63
CA LEU A 33 33.67 25.84 -25.21
C LEU A 33 32.38 25.75 -24.39
N SER A 34 31.37 26.57 -24.68
CA SER A 34 30.06 26.52 -24.00
C SER A 34 29.31 25.21 -24.23
N LEU A 35 29.54 24.52 -25.36
CA LEU A 35 28.95 23.20 -25.64
C LEU A 35 29.60 22.07 -24.83
N ILE A 36 30.86 22.24 -24.40
CA ILE A 36 31.56 21.25 -23.57
C ILE A 36 31.11 21.34 -22.10
N PHE A 37 30.57 22.49 -21.69
CA PHE A 37 30.06 22.74 -20.34
C PHE A 37 28.56 22.44 -20.17
N THR A 38 27.98 21.50 -20.92
CA THR A 38 26.62 21.03 -20.59
C THR A 38 26.66 20.34 -19.22
N PRO A 39 25.94 20.82 -18.20
CA PRO A 39 25.88 20.13 -16.93
C PRO A 39 25.28 18.74 -17.19
N LEU A 40 25.97 17.70 -16.71
CA LEU A 40 25.37 16.38 -16.61
C LEU A 40 24.21 16.48 -15.62
N ILE A 41 22.99 16.60 -16.13
CA ILE A 41 21.77 16.49 -15.32
C ILE A 41 21.68 15.01 -14.94
N GLN A 42 22.29 14.68 -13.80
CA GLN A 42 22.16 13.35 -13.22
C GLN A 42 20.79 13.26 -12.58
N ALA A 43 19.95 12.35 -13.09
CA ALA A 43 18.71 11.97 -12.44
C ALA A 43 19.02 11.42 -11.03
N ARG A 44 18.25 11.87 -10.05
CA ARG A 44 18.33 11.58 -8.62
C ARG A 44 17.04 10.92 -8.20
N ILE A 45 17.16 9.67 -7.78
CA ILE A 45 16.06 8.95 -7.14
C ILE A 45 15.96 9.41 -5.68
N GLY A 46 14.76 9.82 -5.27
CA GLY A 46 14.46 10.26 -3.91
C GLY A 46 13.24 9.55 -3.36
N VAL A 47 13.24 9.27 -2.05
CA VAL A 47 12.05 8.78 -1.34
C VAL A 47 11.93 9.46 0.01
N GLY A 48 10.71 9.77 0.38
CA GLY A 48 10.33 10.29 1.70
C GLY A 48 9.13 9.54 2.25
N VAL A 49 9.02 9.49 3.57
CA VAL A 49 7.83 9.02 4.29
C VAL A 49 7.26 10.13 5.16
N GLY A 50 5.95 10.30 5.12
CA GLY A 50 5.26 11.38 5.83
C GLY A 50 5.23 11.22 7.35
N THR A 51 5.39 10.00 7.85
CA THR A 51 5.31 9.69 9.28
C THR A 51 6.64 9.15 9.78
N GLY A 52 7.28 9.82 10.74
CA GLY A 52 8.56 9.34 11.29
C GLY A 52 8.42 8.20 12.31
N LYS A 53 7.30 8.18 13.04
CA LYS A 53 7.04 7.21 14.11
C LYS A 53 5.55 6.91 14.23
N ILE A 54 5.23 5.63 14.31
CA ILE A 54 3.91 5.06 14.60
C ILE A 54 4.06 4.32 15.92
N GLN A 55 3.32 4.76 16.94
CA GLN A 55 3.28 4.10 18.24
C GLN A 55 1.84 3.73 18.55
N LEU A 56 1.61 2.45 18.80
CA LEU A 56 0.32 1.97 19.25
C LEU A 56 0.34 1.94 20.78
N ASP A 57 -0.46 2.82 21.39
CA ASP A 57 -0.53 2.93 22.85
C ASP A 57 -1.33 1.79 23.48
N GLU A 58 -2.20 1.15 22.69
CA GLU A 58 -3.00 0.01 23.13
C GLU A 58 -2.24 -1.32 22.95
N SER A 59 -2.35 -2.20 23.95
CA SER A 59 -1.79 -3.54 23.85
C SER A 59 -2.61 -4.41 22.89
N LEU A 60 -1.94 -4.92 21.86
CA LEU A 60 -2.55 -5.74 20.83
C LEU A 60 -2.81 -7.15 21.33
N LYS A 61 -3.90 -7.74 20.84
CA LYS A 61 -4.36 -9.08 21.21
C LYS A 61 -4.03 -10.06 20.10
N PRO A 62 -3.38 -11.20 20.41
CA PRO A 62 -3.11 -12.24 19.42
C PRO A 62 -4.38 -12.70 18.68
N GLY A 63 -4.23 -13.05 17.40
CA GLY A 63 -5.33 -13.49 16.54
C GLY A 63 -6.16 -12.35 15.93
N THR A 64 -5.92 -11.09 16.30
CA THR A 64 -6.70 -9.96 15.82
C THR A 64 -6.03 -9.28 14.61
N LEU A 65 -6.85 -8.66 13.77
CA LEU A 65 -6.41 -7.84 12.64
C LEU A 65 -6.58 -6.37 13.02
N TYR A 66 -5.52 -5.59 12.81
CA TYR A 66 -5.45 -4.17 13.17
C TYR A 66 -5.15 -3.34 11.93
N GLN A 67 -5.93 -2.27 11.74
CA GLN A 67 -5.60 -1.23 10.80
C GLN A 67 -4.61 -0.27 11.45
N LEU A 68 -3.41 -0.16 10.90
CA LEU A 68 -2.42 0.82 11.36
C LEU A 68 -2.67 2.18 10.69
N PRO A 69 -2.11 3.27 11.23
CA PRO A 69 -2.05 4.54 10.52
C PRO A 69 -1.43 4.37 9.13
N SER A 70 -2.07 4.95 8.12
CA SER A 70 -1.55 4.91 6.76
C SER A 70 -0.23 5.68 6.65
N VAL A 71 0.63 5.22 5.76
CA VAL A 71 1.95 5.82 5.51
C VAL A 71 1.91 6.53 4.17
N THR A 72 2.21 7.83 4.17
CA THR A 72 2.39 8.59 2.93
C THR A 72 3.81 8.39 2.42
N VAL A 73 3.96 7.88 1.21
CA VAL A 73 5.23 7.76 0.50
C VAL A 73 5.31 8.86 -0.55
N VAL A 74 6.43 9.57 -0.62
CA VAL A 74 6.65 10.71 -1.53
C VAL A 74 7.91 10.48 -2.34
N ASN A 75 7.84 10.72 -3.65
CA ASN A 75 9.03 10.78 -4.48
C ASN A 75 9.66 12.17 -4.33
N THR A 76 10.79 12.24 -3.62
CA THR A 76 11.54 13.48 -3.41
C THR A 76 12.64 13.71 -4.45
N GLY A 77 12.75 12.80 -5.42
CA GLY A 77 13.70 12.85 -6.52
C GLY A 77 13.18 13.65 -7.72
N ASP A 78 13.96 13.61 -8.79
CA ASP A 78 13.62 14.22 -10.10
C ASP A 78 13.34 13.16 -11.18
N GLU A 79 13.38 11.87 -10.82
CA GLU A 79 13.05 10.73 -11.67
C GLU A 79 11.81 10.01 -11.16
N GLY A 80 10.85 9.75 -12.05
CA GLY A 80 9.67 8.93 -11.75
C GLY A 80 10.02 7.44 -11.67
N GLY A 81 9.29 6.66 -10.89
CA GLY A 81 9.56 5.23 -10.79
C GLY A 81 8.52 4.46 -9.98
N GLU A 82 8.71 3.15 -9.94
CA GLU A 82 7.92 2.25 -9.11
C GLU A 82 8.51 2.14 -7.71
N TYR A 83 7.63 2.17 -6.71
CA TYR A 83 7.93 2.17 -5.29
C TYR A 83 7.15 1.09 -4.57
N ILE A 84 7.71 0.64 -3.45
CA ILE A 84 7.07 -0.29 -2.51
C ILE A 84 7.22 0.23 -1.08
N LEU A 85 6.28 -0.20 -0.25
CA LEU A 85 6.40 -0.12 1.21
C LEU A 85 6.65 -1.54 1.74
N ASP A 86 7.65 -1.68 2.62
CA ASP A 86 8.12 -2.96 3.11
C ASP A 86 8.46 -2.91 4.60
N VAL A 87 8.66 -4.08 5.22
CA VAL A 87 9.13 -4.20 6.60
C VAL A 87 10.60 -4.57 6.63
N THR A 88 11.40 -3.76 7.32
CA THR A 88 12.82 -4.01 7.54
C THR A 88 13.18 -3.95 9.02
N TYR A 89 14.36 -4.50 9.36
CA TYR A 89 14.82 -4.64 10.74
C TYR A 89 16.29 -4.26 10.82
N HIS A 90 16.69 -3.74 11.97
CA HIS A 90 18.11 -3.58 12.29
C HIS A 90 18.64 -4.85 12.97
N GLU A 91 19.90 -5.19 12.70
CA GLU A 91 20.55 -6.38 13.30
C GLU A 91 20.60 -6.31 14.83
N GLN A 92 20.81 -5.11 15.37
CA GLN A 92 20.84 -4.85 16.80
C GLN A 92 19.63 -4.00 17.20
N GLN A 93 18.51 -4.66 17.47
CA GLN A 93 17.34 -4.01 18.06
C GLN A 93 16.95 -4.71 19.37
N PRO A 94 16.62 -3.96 20.44
CA PRO A 94 16.30 -4.54 21.75
C PRO A 94 14.91 -5.18 21.79
N ALA A 95 13.98 -4.70 20.94
CA ALA A 95 12.61 -5.20 20.88
C ALA A 95 12.45 -6.34 19.86
N MET A 96 11.41 -7.15 20.06
CA MET A 96 11.14 -8.32 19.21
C MET A 96 10.82 -7.93 17.77
N ARG A 97 11.21 -8.78 16.83
CA ARG A 97 10.93 -8.60 15.40
C ARG A 97 9.59 -9.23 15.06
N PRO A 98 8.60 -8.45 14.60
CA PRO A 98 7.38 -9.04 14.05
C PRO A 98 7.72 -9.69 12.71
N ASP A 99 7.05 -10.78 12.35
CA ASP A 99 7.25 -11.39 11.03
C ASP A 99 6.71 -10.46 9.93
N ARG A 100 7.43 -10.37 8.81
CA ARG A 100 6.99 -9.63 7.62
C ARG A 100 5.61 -10.08 7.15
N ALA A 101 5.32 -11.38 7.26
CA ALA A 101 4.04 -11.96 6.86
C ALA A 101 2.84 -11.44 7.68
N TRP A 102 3.07 -10.74 8.80
CA TRP A 102 1.99 -10.12 9.57
C TRP A 102 1.48 -8.85 8.90
N PHE A 103 2.22 -8.28 7.94
CA PHE A 103 1.90 -7.01 7.34
C PHE A 103 1.35 -7.19 5.93
N THR A 104 0.35 -6.39 5.60
CA THR A 104 -0.17 -6.26 4.24
C THR A 104 -0.29 -4.79 3.90
N PHE A 105 0.12 -4.45 2.68
CA PHE A 105 0.20 -3.08 2.18
C PHE A 105 -0.74 -2.91 1.00
N GLN A 106 -1.51 -1.83 1.00
CA GLN A 106 -2.42 -1.51 -0.09
C GLN A 106 -2.28 -0.04 -0.49
N PRO A 107 -1.84 0.28 -1.72
CA PRO A 107 -1.34 -0.64 -2.74
C PRO A 107 0.02 -1.27 -2.35
N ALA A 108 0.31 -2.48 -2.87
CA ALA A 108 1.58 -3.15 -2.62
C ALA A 108 2.75 -2.52 -3.41
N ASN A 109 2.51 -2.22 -4.69
CA ASN A 109 3.42 -1.52 -5.59
C ASN A 109 2.67 -0.33 -6.21
N PHE A 110 3.37 0.77 -6.47
CA PHE A 110 2.78 1.95 -7.07
C PHE A 110 3.84 2.80 -7.77
N ASN A 111 3.46 3.49 -8.84
CA ASN A 111 4.31 4.46 -9.52
C ASN A 111 4.16 5.85 -8.87
N LEU A 112 5.26 6.59 -8.79
CA LEU A 112 5.29 7.99 -8.36
C LEU A 112 6.14 8.83 -9.32
N GLU A 113 5.54 9.88 -9.86
CA GLU A 113 6.28 10.94 -10.54
C GLU A 113 7.02 11.86 -9.55
N PRO A 114 8.01 12.65 -9.99
CA PRO A 114 8.72 13.60 -9.14
C PRO A 114 7.76 14.53 -8.37
N GLY A 115 7.89 14.56 -7.04
CA GLY A 115 7.02 15.33 -6.15
C GLY A 115 5.64 14.72 -5.89
N GLU A 116 5.30 13.59 -6.52
CA GLU A 116 4.04 12.88 -6.26
C GLU A 116 4.11 12.13 -4.92
N ALA A 117 2.94 12.02 -4.27
CA ALA A 117 2.75 11.25 -3.05
C ALA A 117 1.68 10.17 -3.22
N LYS A 118 1.86 9.03 -2.56
CA LYS A 118 0.83 7.98 -2.41
C LYS A 118 0.61 7.66 -0.95
N ILE A 119 -0.66 7.50 -0.57
CA ILE A 119 -1.03 6.99 0.75
C ILE A 119 -1.12 5.47 0.64
N VAL A 120 -0.39 4.77 1.50
CA VAL A 120 -0.37 3.32 1.58
C VAL A 120 -1.03 2.90 2.89
N GLU A 121 -2.09 2.11 2.78
CA GLU A 121 -2.77 1.49 3.92
C GLU A 121 -1.93 0.32 4.44
N VAL A 122 -1.82 0.23 5.76
CA VAL A 122 -1.03 -0.81 6.42
C VAL A 122 -1.92 -1.60 7.36
N MET A 123 -1.99 -2.91 7.12
CA MET A 123 -2.78 -3.83 7.91
C MET A 123 -1.86 -4.82 8.63
N LEU A 124 -2.05 -4.95 9.94
CA LEU A 124 -1.30 -5.85 10.81
C LEU A 124 -2.19 -7.02 11.26
N THR A 125 -1.86 -8.22 10.79
CA THR A 125 -2.51 -9.48 11.18
C THR A 125 -1.65 -10.20 12.20
N LEU A 126 -2.04 -10.15 13.48
CA LEU A 126 -1.32 -10.90 14.52
C LEU A 126 -1.74 -12.37 14.54
N PRO A 127 -0.79 -13.31 14.47
CA PRO A 127 -1.07 -14.73 14.66
C PRO A 127 -1.66 -15.01 16.05
N ILE A 128 -2.40 -16.12 16.16
CA ILE A 128 -2.93 -16.60 17.45
C ILE A 128 -1.77 -17.01 18.39
N LYS A 129 -0.72 -17.61 17.83
CA LYS A 129 0.49 -17.99 18.55
C LYS A 129 1.54 -16.88 18.43
N THR A 130 1.35 -15.80 19.17
CA THR A 130 2.31 -14.69 19.23
C THR A 130 2.93 -14.61 20.62
N VAL A 131 4.24 -14.36 20.69
CA VAL A 131 4.94 -14.17 21.97
C VAL A 131 4.55 -12.81 22.54
N PRO A 132 4.06 -12.73 23.79
CA PRO A 132 3.74 -11.45 24.41
C PRO A 132 4.98 -10.59 24.64
N GLY A 133 4.84 -9.27 24.52
CA GLY A 133 5.89 -8.29 24.77
C GLY A 133 6.00 -7.22 23.69
N ASP A 134 7.11 -6.47 23.71
CA ASP A 134 7.31 -5.31 22.85
C ASP A 134 7.94 -5.67 21.51
N TYR A 135 7.31 -5.16 20.44
CA TYR A 135 7.72 -5.35 19.06
C TYR A 135 8.14 -4.05 18.41
N PHE A 136 9.11 -4.17 17.52
CA PHE A 136 9.63 -3.05 16.74
C PHE A 136 9.97 -3.46 15.31
N ALA A 137 9.58 -2.61 14.38
CA ALA A 137 9.87 -2.75 12.96
C ALA A 137 10.02 -1.39 12.28
N TYR A 138 10.73 -1.37 11.15
CA TYR A 138 10.75 -0.23 10.25
C TYR A 138 9.80 -0.50 9.08
N LEU A 139 8.88 0.43 8.81
CA LEU A 139 8.10 0.45 7.57
C LEU A 139 8.89 1.29 6.56
N GLU A 140 9.62 0.64 5.69
CA GLU A 140 10.57 1.22 4.74
C GLU A 140 9.93 1.40 3.36
N ALA A 141 9.91 2.63 2.88
CA ALA A 141 9.59 2.96 1.50
C ALA A 141 10.87 3.00 0.67
N ARG A 142 10.87 2.33 -0.49
CA ARG A 142 11.99 2.31 -1.41
C ARG A 142 11.54 2.14 -2.87
N PRO A 143 12.33 2.64 -3.83
CA PRO A 143 12.12 2.34 -5.25
C PRO A 143 12.41 0.86 -5.54
N THR A 144 11.67 0.25 -6.48
CA THR A 144 11.89 -1.14 -6.94
C THR A 144 12.87 -1.23 -8.10
N ALA A 145 13.04 -0.16 -8.88
CA ALA A 145 13.96 -0.13 -10.00
C ALA A 145 15.42 -0.23 -9.49
N THR A 146 16.08 -1.35 -9.78
CA THR A 146 17.54 -1.42 -9.78
C THR A 146 18.05 -0.48 -10.84
N VAL A 147 18.77 0.55 -10.40
CA VAL A 147 19.45 1.51 -11.28
C VAL A 147 20.27 0.72 -12.31
N ASN A 148 19.97 0.92 -13.60
CA ASN A 148 20.71 0.35 -14.73
C ASN A 148 22.09 1.02 -14.87
N ASN A 149 22.93 0.97 -13.83
CA ASN A 149 24.28 1.50 -13.89
C ASN A 149 25.27 0.45 -13.35
N PRO A 150 25.95 -0.31 -14.22
CA PRO A 150 26.85 -1.40 -13.82
C PRO A 150 28.11 -0.98 -13.07
N GLU A 151 28.42 0.33 -12.99
CA GLU A 151 29.75 0.82 -12.57
C GLU A 151 29.73 1.89 -11.46
N GLY A 152 28.57 2.18 -10.86
CA GLY A 152 28.45 3.16 -9.77
C GLY A 152 28.00 2.50 -8.46
N ALA A 153 28.65 2.83 -7.34
CA ALA A 153 28.16 2.46 -6.01
C ALA A 153 26.82 3.17 -5.74
N THR A 154 25.71 2.53 -6.07
CA THR A 154 24.37 3.03 -5.75
C THR A 154 24.07 2.78 -4.28
N ILE A 155 24.16 3.83 -3.47
CA ILE A 155 23.58 3.85 -2.13
C ILE A 155 22.06 3.82 -2.33
N GLY A 156 21.41 2.72 -1.96
CA GLY A 156 19.96 2.60 -2.05
C GLY A 156 19.30 3.71 -1.22
N VAL A 157 18.51 4.55 -1.87
CA VAL A 157 17.76 5.62 -1.19
C VAL A 157 16.47 5.00 -0.64
N ALA A 158 16.36 4.98 0.69
CA ALA A 158 15.20 4.45 1.40
C ALA A 158 14.81 5.41 2.53
N ALA A 159 13.53 5.47 2.84
CA ALA A 159 13.00 6.26 3.95
C ALA A 159 12.05 5.38 4.78
N ALA A 160 12.16 5.42 6.10
CA ALA A 160 11.44 4.49 6.95
C ALA A 160 10.72 5.15 8.12
N SER A 161 9.51 4.65 8.41
CA SER A 161 8.73 4.97 9.59
C SER A 161 8.99 3.94 10.69
N LYS A 162 9.23 4.39 11.92
CA LYS A 162 9.41 3.49 13.07
C LYS A 162 8.06 3.01 13.61
N LEU A 163 7.84 1.71 13.67
CA LEU A 163 6.62 1.12 14.23
C LEU A 163 6.90 0.47 15.59
N TYR A 164 6.17 0.88 16.62
CA TYR A 164 6.21 0.32 17.97
C TYR A 164 4.83 -0.18 18.39
N PHE A 165 4.76 -1.40 18.91
CA PHE A 165 3.55 -1.94 19.50
C PHE A 165 3.86 -3.04 20.53
N THR A 166 2.94 -3.24 21.46
CA THR A 166 3.07 -4.25 22.52
C THR A 166 1.98 -5.31 22.35
N VAL A 167 2.35 -6.59 22.44
CA VAL A 167 1.39 -7.71 22.42
C VAL A 167 1.10 -8.14 23.85
N ALA A 168 -0.18 -8.10 24.21
CA ALA A 168 -0.66 -8.54 25.52
C ALA A 168 -0.57 -10.07 25.65
N PRO A 169 -0.33 -10.60 26.87
CA PRO A 169 -0.43 -12.03 27.13
C PRO A 169 -1.88 -12.49 26.92
N ALA A 170 -2.06 -13.52 26.08
CA ALA A 170 -3.35 -14.16 25.88
C ALA A 170 -3.20 -15.67 25.90
N SER A 171 -4.11 -16.34 26.61
CA SER A 171 -4.24 -17.79 26.55
C SER A 171 -4.67 -18.22 25.14
N VAL A 172 -4.25 -19.40 24.66
CA VAL A 172 -4.58 -19.89 23.31
C VAL A 172 -6.10 -19.89 23.03
N LEU A 173 -6.92 -20.24 24.03
CA LEU A 173 -8.39 -20.16 23.95
C LEU A 173 -8.90 -18.73 23.75
N GLN A 174 -8.24 -17.77 24.39
CA GLN A 174 -8.59 -16.36 24.29
C GLN A 174 -8.18 -15.78 22.93
N GLY A 175 -7.03 -16.19 22.39
CA GLY A 175 -6.62 -15.85 21.02
C GLY A 175 -7.57 -16.41 19.95
N LEU A 176 -8.06 -17.63 20.14
CA LEU A 176 -9.09 -18.21 19.26
C LEU A 176 -10.41 -17.44 19.35
N TYR A 177 -10.84 -17.07 20.56
CA TYR A 177 -12.03 -16.24 20.77
C TYR A 177 -11.93 -14.89 20.05
N TYR A 178 -10.79 -14.19 20.18
CA TYR A 178 -10.60 -12.90 19.50
C TYR A 178 -10.48 -13.04 17.98
N ARG A 179 -9.88 -14.13 17.47
CA ARG A 179 -9.90 -14.42 16.02
C ARG A 179 -11.32 -14.63 15.50
N GLY A 180 -12.13 -15.40 16.23
CA GLY A 180 -13.53 -15.60 15.88
C GLY A 180 -14.32 -14.29 15.88
N LEU A 181 -14.11 -13.46 16.91
CA LEU A 181 -14.74 -12.14 17.02
C LEU A 181 -14.28 -11.17 15.92
N SER A 182 -12.99 -11.18 15.54
CA SER A 182 -12.48 -10.29 14.49
C SER A 182 -13.09 -10.64 13.14
N LEU A 183 -13.18 -11.93 12.80
CA LEU A 183 -13.85 -12.39 11.58
C LEU A 183 -15.35 -12.04 11.61
N TRP A 184 -16.00 -12.21 12.76
CA TRP A 184 -17.41 -11.85 12.94
C TRP A 184 -17.69 -10.38 12.62
N ASN A 185 -16.80 -9.48 13.05
CA ASN A 185 -16.93 -8.05 12.80
C ASN A 185 -16.59 -7.68 11.36
N GLN A 186 -15.58 -8.32 10.76
CA GLN A 186 -15.14 -8.04 9.39
C GLN A 186 -16.18 -8.44 8.33
N TYR A 187 -16.93 -9.53 8.55
CA TYR A 187 -17.94 -10.04 7.61
C TYR A 187 -19.36 -9.52 7.86
N GLN A 188 -19.55 -8.53 8.74
CA GLN A 188 -20.86 -7.91 8.92
C GLN A 188 -21.42 -7.41 7.57
N PRO A 189 -22.71 -7.62 7.28
CA PRO A 189 -23.77 -8.11 8.17
C PRO A 189 -24.10 -9.62 8.06
N TRP A 190 -23.30 -10.42 7.34
CA TRP A 190 -23.68 -11.81 7.02
C TRP A 190 -23.76 -12.78 8.22
N PRO A 191 -22.82 -12.77 9.18
CA PRO A 191 -22.83 -13.74 10.28
C PRO A 191 -24.12 -13.76 11.13
N PRO A 192 -24.70 -12.62 11.57
CA PRO A 192 -25.95 -12.65 12.34
C PRO A 192 -27.14 -13.14 11.51
N ILE A 193 -27.17 -12.87 10.20
CA ILE A 193 -28.24 -13.36 9.31
C ILE A 193 -28.21 -14.89 9.21
N ILE A 194 -27.02 -15.48 9.03
CA ILE A 194 -26.86 -16.94 8.93
C ILE A 194 -27.24 -17.63 10.24
N ILE A 195 -26.79 -17.11 11.39
CA ILE A 195 -27.17 -17.67 12.69
C ILE A 195 -28.68 -17.52 12.94
N GLY A 196 -29.26 -16.37 12.60
CA GLY A 196 -30.71 -16.15 12.70
C GLY A 196 -31.51 -17.14 11.87
N ALA A 197 -31.13 -17.34 10.60
CA ALA A 197 -31.78 -18.30 9.71
C ALA A 197 -31.64 -19.75 10.20
N ALA A 198 -30.44 -20.14 10.68
CA ALA A 198 -30.21 -21.46 11.25
C ALA A 198 -31.04 -21.69 12.52
N GLY A 199 -31.13 -20.68 13.39
CA GLY A 199 -31.97 -20.70 14.59
C GLY A 199 -33.46 -20.90 14.26
N ILE A 200 -33.97 -20.19 13.25
CA ILE A 200 -35.36 -20.35 12.76
C ILE A 200 -35.58 -21.77 12.23
N LEU A 201 -34.65 -22.32 11.45
CA LEU A 201 -34.74 -23.70 10.94
C LEU A 201 -34.78 -24.74 12.06
N VAL A 202 -33.97 -24.57 13.10
CA VAL A 202 -33.97 -25.45 14.28
C VAL A 202 -35.30 -25.33 15.04
N LEU A 203 -35.80 -24.11 15.25
CA LEU A 203 -37.10 -23.88 15.90
C LEU A 203 -38.25 -24.51 15.10
N LEU A 204 -38.27 -24.36 13.77
CA LEU A 204 -39.27 -25.02 12.90
C LEU A 204 -39.19 -26.54 12.98
N ARG A 205 -37.98 -27.11 13.04
CA ARG A 205 -37.78 -28.56 13.18
C ARG A 205 -38.27 -29.09 14.53
N LEU A 206 -38.00 -28.36 15.61
CA LEU A 206 -38.51 -28.70 16.94
C LEU A 206 -40.03 -28.54 17.00
N ALA A 207 -40.59 -27.44 16.50
CA ALA A 207 -42.03 -27.23 16.45
C ALA A 207 -42.75 -28.33 15.66
N ARG A 208 -42.18 -28.76 14.52
CA ARG A 208 -42.71 -29.90 13.75
C ARG A 208 -42.73 -31.20 14.56
N ASN A 209 -41.76 -31.41 15.45
CA ASN A 209 -41.72 -32.61 16.30
C ASN A 209 -42.76 -32.59 17.43
N PHE A 210 -43.18 -31.40 17.88
CA PHE A 210 -44.19 -31.25 18.94
C PHE A 210 -45.63 -31.16 18.43
N ILE A 211 -45.83 -30.92 17.14
CA ILE A 211 -47.17 -30.75 16.55
C ILE A 211 -47.59 -32.07 15.88
N SER A 212 -48.11 -33.00 16.67
CA SER A 212 -48.94 -34.10 16.16
C SER A 212 -50.35 -33.57 15.90
N LEU A 213 -50.53 -32.85 14.78
CA LEU A 213 -51.86 -32.41 14.34
C LEU A 213 -52.69 -33.63 13.92
N ASN A 214 -53.47 -34.16 14.86
CA ASN A 214 -54.59 -35.06 14.57
C ASN A 214 -55.67 -34.27 13.83
N VAL A 215 -55.52 -34.12 12.52
CA VAL A 215 -56.57 -33.56 11.66
C VAL A 215 -57.62 -34.64 11.45
N SER A 216 -58.56 -34.75 12.38
CA SER A 216 -59.76 -35.58 12.22
C SER A 216 -60.74 -34.82 11.30
N LEU A 217 -60.64 -35.09 10.00
CA LEU A 217 -61.59 -34.60 8.99
C LEU A 217 -62.96 -35.26 9.24
N LYS A 218 -63.83 -34.55 9.96
CA LYS A 218 -65.22 -34.94 10.19
C LYS A 218 -65.99 -34.84 8.86
N GLN A 219 -66.17 -35.97 8.17
CA GLN A 219 -67.05 -36.04 7.00
C GLN A 219 -68.48 -35.65 7.41
N LYS A 220 -69.06 -34.68 6.69
CA LYS A 220 -70.42 -34.18 6.91
C LYS A 220 -71.40 -35.13 6.20
N PRO A 221 -72.41 -35.69 6.89
CA PRO A 221 -73.42 -36.53 6.24
C PRO A 221 -74.33 -35.68 5.35
N SER A 222 -74.57 -36.15 4.12
CA SER A 222 -75.51 -35.57 3.16
C SER A 222 -76.95 -35.82 3.60
N VAL A 223 -77.69 -34.75 3.85
CA VAL A 223 -79.11 -34.74 4.18
C VAL A 223 -79.93 -35.22 2.98
N THR A 224 -80.73 -36.26 3.20
CA THR A 224 -81.83 -36.69 2.33
C THR A 224 -83.08 -35.98 2.83
N ASP A 225 -83.68 -35.10 2.03
CA ASP A 225 -85.05 -34.63 2.27
C ASP A 225 -85.95 -35.03 1.10
N LYS A 226 -86.95 -35.82 1.47
CA LYS A 226 -88.01 -36.40 0.65
C LYS A 226 -89.19 -35.43 0.62
N PRO A 227 -89.85 -35.20 -0.53
CA PRO A 227 -91.07 -34.40 -0.60
C PRO A 227 -92.30 -35.31 -0.45
N ASP A 228 -93.26 -34.92 0.39
CA ASP A 228 -94.67 -35.36 0.38
C ASP A 228 -95.44 -34.31 1.21
N ASN A 229 -96.21 -33.41 0.62
CA ASN A 229 -97.57 -33.53 0.07
C ASN A 229 -98.68 -33.13 1.06
N GLU A 230 -99.81 -32.76 0.46
CA GLU A 230 -101.13 -32.41 1.03
C GLU A 230 -101.26 -31.00 1.63
N LYS A 231 -102.34 -30.24 1.39
CA LYS A 231 -103.56 -30.39 0.59
C LYS A 231 -104.21 -29.00 0.55
#